data_AF-A0AAV9QFK1-F1
#
_entry.id   AF-A0AAV9QFK1-F1
#
_cell.length_a   1.000
_cell.length_b   1.000
_cell.length_c   1.000
_cell.angle_alpha   90.00
_cell.angle_beta   90.00
_cell.angle_gamma   90.00
#
_symmetry.space_group_name_H-M   'P 1'
#
loop_
_entity.id
_entity.type
_entity.pdbx_description
1 polymer ?
#
loop_
_entity_poly.entity_id
_entity_poly.type
_entity_poly.pdbx_seq_one_letter_code
_entity_poly.pdbx_strand_id
1 'polypeptide(L)' 'MPDVLNDRNVISTPLTTSGSSIDYATRMAKILARRMKQPVYVGCSMNFAGTTAEEEMEGLTVAVDKIMQNWNERTA' A
#
# COMPACT_ATOMS: atom_id res chain seq x y z
N MET A 1 1.36 -8.89 3.83
CA MET A 1 1.44 -10.29 3.38
C MET A 1 0.04 -10.86 3.24
N PRO A 2 -0.29 -11.56 2.15
CA PRO A 2 -1.59 -12.20 1.99
C PRO A 2 -1.81 -13.25 3.08
N ASP A 3 -3.04 -13.35 3.58
CA ASP A 3 -3.47 -14.44 4.43
C ASP A 3 -3.91 -15.61 3.55
N VAL A 4 -3.24 -16.77 3.69
CA VAL A 4 -3.50 -17.96 2.87
C VAL A 4 -4.82 -18.64 3.20
N LEU A 5 -5.40 -18.39 4.38
CA LEU A 5 -6.68 -18.94 4.81
C LEU A 5 -7.84 -18.01 4.47
N ASN A 6 -7.60 -16.71 4.39
CA ASN A 6 -8.61 -15.71 4.09
C ASN A 6 -8.07 -14.62 3.17
N ASP A 7 -8.40 -14.76 1.89
CA ASP A 7 -8.02 -13.85 0.82
C ASP A 7 -8.49 -12.39 0.97
N ARG A 8 -9.48 -12.13 1.84
CA ARG A 8 -9.91 -10.76 2.16
C ARG A 8 -9.08 -10.14 3.29
N ASN A 9 -8.43 -10.97 4.09
CA ASN A 9 -7.56 -10.55 5.18
C ASN A 9 -6.13 -10.37 4.67
N VAL A 10 -5.44 -9.36 5.21
CA VAL A 10 -4.04 -9.09 4.90
C VAL A 10 -3.33 -8.72 6.18
N ILE A 11 -2.26 -9.44 6.47
CA ILE A 11 -1.43 -9.21 7.65
C ILE A 11 -0.40 -8.13 7.29
N SER A 12 -0.28 -7.11 8.12
CA SER A 12 0.66 -6.01 7.91
C SER A 12 1.29 -5.62 9.24
N THR A 13 2.62 -5.51 9.23
CA THR A 13 3.42 -5.16 10.40
C THR A 13 4.32 -3.98 10.02
N PRO A 14 4.20 -2.83 10.71
CA PRO A 14 5.13 -1.72 10.49
C PRO A 14 6.56 -2.12 10.87
N LEU A 15 7.51 -1.98 9.95
CA LEU A 15 8.93 -2.25 10.20
C LEU A 15 9.65 -1.05 10.85
N THR A 16 9.14 0.15 10.60
CA THR A 16 9.61 1.40 11.21
C THR A 16 8.39 2.15 11.73
N THR A 17 8.42 2.58 12.99
CA THR A 17 7.29 3.24 13.67
C THR A 17 7.44 4.75 13.82
N SER A 18 8.55 5.32 13.36
CA SER A 18 8.96 6.71 13.65
C SER A 18 8.57 7.74 12.57
N GLY A 19 7.47 7.57 11.84
CA GLY A 19 7.11 8.47 10.73
C GLY A 19 5.62 8.78 10.62
N SER A 20 5.29 10.01 10.20
CA SER A 20 3.91 10.45 9.92
C SER A 20 3.28 9.75 8.70
N SER A 21 4.08 9.07 7.89
CA SER A 21 3.65 8.32 6.71
C SER A 21 3.30 6.84 6.98
N ILE A 22 3.34 6.40 8.25
CA ILE A 22 3.11 4.99 8.61
C ILE A 22 1.74 4.47 8.18
N ASP A 23 0.69 5.29 8.33
CA ASP A 23 -0.68 4.89 7.98
C ASP A 23 -0.84 4.76 6.47
N TYR A 24 -0.29 5.72 5.71
CA TYR A 24 -0.26 5.68 4.25
C TYR A 24 0.46 4.43 3.74
N ALA A 25 1.68 4.18 4.25
CA ALA A 25 2.48 3.02 3.87
C ALA A 25 1.76 1.71 4.22
N THR A 26 1.14 1.63 5.40
CA THR A 26 0.39 0.46 5.87
C THR A 26 -0.83 0.19 4.97
N ARG A 27 -1.59 1.22 4.61
CA ARG A 27 -2.75 1.10 3.69
C ARG A 27 -2.30 0.62 2.31
N MET A 28 -1.27 1.23 1.74
CA MET A 28 -0.71 0.84 0.44
C MET A 28 -0.23 -0.62 0.46
N ALA A 29 0.54 -1.02 1.48
CA ALA A 29 1.04 -2.38 1.63
C ALA A 29 -0.09 -3.41 1.69
N LYS A 30 -1.17 -3.11 2.44
CA LYS A 30 -2.34 -3.98 2.55
C LYS A 30 -3.07 -4.14 1.21
N ILE A 31 -3.31 -3.04 0.51
CA ILE A 31 -4.02 -3.06 -0.79
C ILE A 31 -3.21 -3.87 -1.82
N LEU A 32 -1.92 -3.58 -1.94
CA LEU A 32 -1.04 -4.25 -2.91
C LEU A 32 -0.89 -5.74 -2.58
N ALA A 33 -0.66 -6.13 -1.32
CA ALA A 33 -0.55 -7.53 -0.96
C ALA A 33 -1.85 -8.31 -1.22
N ARG A 34 -3.03 -7.68 -1.04
CA ARG A 34 -4.31 -8.30 -1.39
C ARG A 34 -4.45 -8.54 -2.89
N ARG A 35 -4.11 -7.54 -3.71
CA ARG A 35 -4.28 -7.57 -5.17
C ARG A 35 -3.23 -8.45 -5.86
N MET A 36 -1.98 -8.40 -5.41
CA MET A 36 -0.86 -9.14 -6.00
C MET A 36 -0.76 -10.59 -5.52
N LYS A 37 -1.41 -10.94 -4.40
CA LYS A 37 -1.28 -12.26 -3.75
C LYS A 37 0.17 -12.63 -3.43
N GLN A 38 0.99 -11.62 -3.11
CA GLN A 38 2.39 -11.76 -2.75
C GLN A 38 2.71 -10.93 -1.50
N PRO A 39 3.74 -11.29 -0.70
CA PRO A 39 4.28 -10.38 0.31
C PRO A 39 4.75 -9.07 -0.32
N VAL A 40 4.35 -7.94 0.25
CA VAL A 40 4.72 -6.60 -0.24
C VAL A 40 5.36 -5.80 0.90
N TYR A 41 6.46 -5.13 0.58
CA TYR A 41 7.15 -4.17 1.45
C TYR A 41 6.98 -2.78 0.87
N VAL A 42 6.57 -1.82 1.71
CA VAL A 42 6.38 -0.43 1.29
C VAL A 42 7.20 0.47 2.21
N GLY A 43 8.07 1.28 1.61
CA GLY A 43 8.67 2.44 2.26
C GLY A 43 7.94 3.71 1.80
N CYS A 44 7.77 4.67 2.71
CA CYS A 44 7.16 5.95 2.37
C CYS A 44 7.97 7.11 2.96
N SER A 45 8.55 7.92 2.09
CA SER A 45 9.31 9.14 2.42
C SER A 45 8.53 10.42 2.17
N MET A 46 7.23 10.33 1.87
CA MET A 46 6.37 11.49 1.63
C MET A 46 6.03 12.20 2.95
N ASN A 47 5.93 13.54 2.87
CA ASN A 47 5.43 14.37 3.95
C ASN A 47 4.02 14.87 3.58
N PHE A 48 3.05 14.56 4.42
CA PHE A 48 1.63 14.92 4.24
C PHE A 48 1.23 16.16 5.07
N ALA A 49 2.20 16.91 5.58
CA ALA A 49 1.90 18.16 6.29
C ALA A 49 1.21 19.16 5.37
N GLY A 50 0.01 19.60 5.75
CA GLY A 50 -0.78 20.56 4.99
C GLY A 50 -1.68 19.97 3.91
N THR A 51 -1.70 18.63 3.73
CA THR A 51 -2.67 17.96 2.86
C THR A 51 -3.91 17.52 3.64
N THR A 52 -5.03 17.46 2.96
CA THR A 52 -6.27 16.87 3.46
C THR A 52 -6.23 15.34 3.36
N ALA A 53 -7.08 14.66 4.13
CA ALA A 53 -7.19 13.20 4.07
C ALA A 53 -7.72 12.73 2.71
N GLU A 54 -8.60 13.53 2.09
CA GLU A 54 -9.16 13.29 0.76
C GLU A 54 -8.07 13.31 -0.31
N GLU A 55 -7.22 14.34 -0.32
CA GLU A 55 -6.08 14.45 -1.25
C GLU A 55 -5.10 13.28 -1.08
N GLU A 56 -4.81 12.90 0.17
CA GLU A 56 -3.96 11.74 0.46
C GLU A 56 -4.56 10.45 -0.12
N MET A 57 -5.87 10.24 0.03
CA MET A 57 -6.57 9.05 -0.50
C MET A 57 -6.68 9.05 -2.03
N GLU A 58 -6.85 10.21 -2.66
CA GLU A 58 -6.81 10.34 -4.11
C GLU A 58 -5.43 9.95 -4.63
N GLY A 59 -4.37 10.51 -4.03
CA GLY A 59 -2.98 10.16 -4.35
C GLY A 59 -2.68 8.68 -4.14
N LEU A 60 -3.19 8.09 -3.06
CA LEU A 60 -3.09 6.64 -2.81
C LEU A 60 -3.71 5.81 -3.94
N THR A 61 -4.90 6.20 -4.40
CA THR A 61 -5.62 5.47 -5.45
C THR A 61 -4.83 5.50 -6.76
N VAL A 62 -4.37 6.68 -7.17
CA VAL A 62 -3.55 6.86 -8.38
C VAL A 62 -2.27 6.04 -8.32
N ALA A 63 -1.57 6.07 -7.18
CA ALA A 63 -0.34 5.31 -7.00
C ALA A 63 -0.58 3.79 -7.07
N VAL A 64 -1.61 3.28 -6.38
CA VAL A 64 -1.97 1.86 -6.40
C VAL A 64 -2.32 1.40 -7.81
N ASP A 65 -3.14 2.16 -8.54
CA ASP A 65 -3.57 1.77 -9.87
C ASP A 65 -2.41 1.75 -10.85
N LYS A 66 -1.49 2.72 -10.77
CA LYS A 66 -0.28 2.72 -11.60
C LYS A 66 0.64 1.54 -11.29
N ILE A 67 0.83 1.21 -10.02
CA ILE A 67 1.62 0.04 -9.60
C ILE A 67 0.99 -1.25 -10.12
N MET A 68 -0.33 -1.40 -10.00
CA MET A 68 -1.04 -2.59 -10.47
C MET A 68 -1.01 -2.72 -11.99
N GLN A 69 -1.11 -1.61 -12.72
CA GLN A 69 -0.92 -1.62 -14.18
C GLN A 69 0.44 -2.22 -14.54
N ASN A 70 1.51 -1.66 -14.00
CA ASN A 70 2.88 -2.12 -14.28
C ASN A 70 3.10 -3.57 -13.82
N TRP A 71 2.48 -3.99 -12.72
CA TRP A 71 2.54 -5.37 -12.24
C TRP A 71 1.90 -6.32 -13.24
N ASN A 72 0.68 -6.02 -13.69
CA ASN A 72 -0.06 -6.86 -14.64
C ASN A 72 0.67 -6.98 -15.97
N GLU A 73 1.26 -5.90 -16.48
CA GLU A 73 2.08 -5.88 -17.70
C GLU A 73 3.31 -6.80 -17.59
N ARG A 74 3.90 -6.94 -16.38
CA ARG A 74 5.05 -7.82 -16.15
C ARG A 74 4.68 -9.30 -15.96
N THR A 75 3.44 -9.57 -15.57
CA THR A 75 2.95 -10.93 -15.28
C THR A 75 2.11 -11.53 -16.41
N ALA A 76 1.79 -10.74 -17.44
CA ALA A 76 1.16 -11.18 -18.68
C ALA A 76 2.18 -11.82 -19.62
#